data_AF-A0A352TBF3-F1
#
_entry.id   AF-A0A352TBF3-F1
#
_cell.length_a   1.000
_cell.length_b   1.000
_cell.length_c   1.000
_cell.angle_alpha   90.00
_cell.angle_beta   90.00
_cell.angle_gamma   90.00
#
_symmetry.space_group_name_H-M   'P 1'
#
loop_
_entity.id
_entity.type
_entity.pdbx_description
1 polymer ?
#
loop_
_entity_poly.entity_id
_entity_poly.type
_entity_poly.pdbx_seq_one_letter_code
_entity_poly.pdbx_strand_id
1 'polypeptide(L)'
;MKKLMALVAVALIGIAGAFAWSVGEIQGTWQDANWDANWTFSTATDGEGQIVLTRASTGETIYTFNAGNTANFETKATTDGFVLSFYCKDTERAYQFTKPLTLDANLKMFIDPDWTTEDYNVTITYQTAAAGLL
;
A
#
# COMPACT_ATOMS: atom_id res chain seq x y z
N MET A 1 27.12 -45.62 21.16
CA MET A 1 27.35 -45.18 19.76
C MET A 1 26.72 -43.82 19.57
N LYS A 2 27.50 -42.89 19.02
CA LYS A 2 27.24 -41.45 18.83
C LYS A 2 26.22 -41.27 17.69
N LYS A 3 25.09 -40.59 17.93
CA LYS A 3 24.26 -40.04 16.84
C LYS A 3 23.90 -38.60 17.20
N LEU A 4 24.75 -37.70 16.74
CA LEU A 4 24.52 -36.26 16.71
C LEU A 4 23.28 -36.02 15.83
N MET A 5 22.20 -35.50 16.42
CA MET A 5 21.07 -34.98 15.67
C MET A 5 21.54 -33.70 14.98
N ALA A 6 21.83 -33.80 13.69
CA ALA A 6 22.20 -32.66 12.86
C ALA A 6 20.96 -31.78 12.67
N LEU A 7 20.96 -30.61 13.30
CA LEU A 7 20.02 -29.53 13.00
C LEU A 7 20.41 -29.00 11.61
N VAL A 8 19.70 -29.42 10.57
CA VAL A 8 19.83 -28.81 9.25
C VAL A 8 19.16 -27.44 9.33
N ALA A 9 19.95 -26.41 9.60
CA ALA A 9 19.53 -25.04 9.38
C ALA A 9 19.38 -24.84 7.87
N VAL A 10 18.13 -24.86 7.39
CA VAL A 10 17.82 -24.39 6.04
C VAL A 10 18.02 -22.87 6.09
N ALA A 11 19.19 -22.41 5.67
CA ALA A 11 19.40 -21.03 5.32
C ALA A 11 18.51 -20.75 4.09
N LEU A 12 17.32 -20.20 4.33
CA LEU A 12 16.57 -19.49 3.30
C LEU A 12 17.43 -18.28 2.92
N ILE A 13 18.29 -18.47 1.91
CA ILE A 13 18.84 -17.35 1.16
C ILE A 13 17.66 -16.81 0.38
N GLY A 14 16.88 -15.95 1.04
CA GLY A 14 15.94 -15.08 0.37
C GLY A 14 16.78 -14.23 -0.57
N ILE A 15 16.70 -14.52 -1.85
CA ILE A 15 16.99 -13.56 -2.90
C ILE A 15 16.04 -12.38 -2.65
N ALA A 16 16.47 -11.43 -1.83
CA ALA A 16 15.97 -10.07 -1.89
C ALA A 16 16.42 -9.52 -3.25
N GLY A 17 15.72 -9.94 -4.31
CA GLY A 17 15.66 -9.13 -5.51
C GLY A 17 15.16 -7.78 -5.04
N ALA A 18 15.90 -6.72 -5.34
CA ALA A 18 15.41 -5.36 -5.21
C ALA A 18 14.24 -5.22 -6.19
N PHE A 19 13.07 -5.70 -5.79
CA PHE A 19 11.81 -5.35 -6.42
C PHE A 19 11.64 -3.88 -6.08
N ALA A 20 11.89 -3.01 -7.06
CA ALA A 20 11.66 -1.59 -6.91
C ALA A 20 10.21 -1.40 -6.44
N TRP A 21 10.05 -0.98 -5.19
CA TRP A 21 8.76 -0.83 -4.53
C TRP A 21 8.07 0.41 -5.07
N SER A 22 7.69 0.42 -6.35
CA SER A 22 7.14 1.58 -7.06
C SER A 22 5.62 1.63 -6.97
N VAL A 23 5.05 2.79 -6.64
CA VAL A 23 3.60 3.02 -6.67
C VAL A 23 3.05 3.18 -8.10
N GLY A 24 3.92 3.21 -9.11
CA GLY A 24 3.56 3.25 -10.53
C GLY A 24 2.71 4.47 -10.89
N GLU A 25 1.57 4.20 -11.53
CA GLU A 25 0.61 5.20 -12.04
C GLU A 25 -0.30 5.79 -10.94
N ILE A 26 -0.26 5.25 -9.73
CA ILE A 26 -1.02 5.75 -8.58
C ILE A 26 -0.10 6.72 -7.83
N GLN A 27 -0.16 7.99 -8.21
CA GLN A 27 0.56 9.08 -7.55
C GLN A 27 -0.39 10.23 -7.22
N GLY A 28 -0.34 10.71 -5.99
CA GLY A 28 -1.23 11.76 -5.47
C GLY A 28 -1.85 11.41 -4.12
N THR A 29 -2.86 12.18 -3.73
CA THR A 29 -3.56 12.02 -2.45
C THR A 29 -5.04 11.77 -2.69
N TRP A 30 -5.61 10.82 -1.96
CA TRP A 30 -7.03 10.49 -1.99
C TRP A 30 -7.60 10.44 -0.59
N GLN A 31 -8.80 11.01 -0.42
CA GLN A 31 -9.48 11.06 0.87
C GLN A 31 -10.47 9.92 1.00
N ASP A 32 -10.34 9.17 2.09
CA ASP A 32 -11.36 8.32 2.65
C ASP A 32 -12.17 9.11 3.68
N ALA A 33 -13.36 9.55 3.28
CA ALA A 33 -14.26 10.32 4.13
C ALA A 33 -14.83 9.51 5.30
N ASN A 34 -14.90 8.18 5.20
CA ASN A 34 -15.48 7.34 6.27
C ASN A 34 -14.55 7.23 7.48
N TRP A 35 -13.24 7.39 7.26
CA TRP A 35 -12.21 7.23 8.29
C TRP A 35 -11.48 8.52 8.64
N ASP A 36 -11.91 9.67 8.09
CA ASP A 36 -11.17 10.94 8.19
C ASP A 36 -9.69 10.75 7.84
N ALA A 37 -9.43 10.12 6.69
CA ALA A 37 -8.09 9.68 6.33
C ALA A 37 -7.71 10.10 4.91
N ASN A 38 -6.43 10.44 4.72
CA ASN A 38 -5.84 10.72 3.43
C ASN A 38 -4.76 9.67 3.11
N TRP A 39 -4.91 9.03 1.96
CA TRP A 39 -3.93 8.10 1.39
C TRP A 39 -3.08 8.83 0.37
N THR A 40 -1.78 8.99 0.64
CA THR A 40 -0.84 9.64 -0.27
C THR A 40 0.13 8.62 -0.83
N PHE A 41 0.23 8.56 -2.16
CA PHE A 41 1.12 7.70 -2.91
C PHE A 41 2.15 8.57 -3.63
N SER A 42 3.44 8.32 -3.38
CA SER A 42 4.53 9.13 -3.91
C SER A 42 5.78 8.29 -4.16
N THR A 43 6.81 8.92 -4.73
CA THR A 43 8.18 8.40 -4.75
C THR A 43 8.99 9.12 -3.68
N ALA A 44 9.60 8.37 -2.77
CA ALA A 44 10.55 8.84 -1.78
C ALA A 44 11.85 9.34 -2.43
N THR A 45 12.67 10.07 -1.66
CA THR A 45 13.90 10.72 -2.14
C THR A 45 14.96 9.75 -2.64
N ASP A 46 14.94 8.51 -2.16
CA ASP A 46 15.81 7.41 -2.58
C ASP A 46 15.32 6.69 -3.85
N GLY A 47 14.18 7.10 -4.41
CA GLY A 47 13.59 6.54 -5.62
C GLY A 47 12.63 5.38 -5.37
N GLU A 48 12.44 4.95 -4.12
CA GLU A 48 11.42 3.97 -3.76
C GLU A 48 10.04 4.62 -3.75
N GLY A 49 8.98 3.85 -3.94
CA GLY A 49 7.61 4.32 -3.67
C GLY A 49 7.44 4.63 -2.18
N GLN A 50 6.35 5.29 -1.82
CA GLN A 50 5.93 5.52 -0.46
C GLN A 50 4.41 5.65 -0.43
N ILE A 51 3.78 5.02 0.56
CA ILE A 51 2.34 5.19 0.81
C ILE A 51 2.21 5.70 2.25
N VAL A 52 1.59 6.85 2.44
CA VAL A 52 1.42 7.50 3.74
C VAL A 52 -0.07 7.68 4.01
N LEU A 53 -0.52 7.17 5.15
CA LEU A 53 -1.84 7.41 5.70
C LEU A 53 -1.77 8.54 6.72
N THR A 54 -2.51 9.62 6.49
CA THR A 54 -2.63 10.73 7.44
C THR A 54 -4.07 10.95 7.86
N ARG A 55 -4.29 11.51 9.05
CA ARG A 55 -5.61 12.00 9.47
C ARG A 55 -5.97 13.24 8.66
N ALA A 56 -7.09 13.21 7.95
CA ALA A 56 -7.44 14.28 7.02
C ALA A 56 -7.72 15.61 7.74
N SER A 57 -8.32 15.58 8.94
CA SER A 57 -8.61 16.79 9.71
C SER A 57 -7.38 17.49 10.30
N THR A 58 -6.27 16.77 10.52
CA THR A 58 -5.09 17.31 11.23
C THR A 58 -3.79 17.24 10.44
N GLY A 59 -3.71 16.41 9.40
CA GLY A 59 -2.47 16.09 8.68
C GLY A 59 -1.52 15.17 9.45
N GLU A 60 -1.90 14.68 10.63
CA GLU A 60 -1.08 13.78 11.44
C GLU A 60 -0.84 12.45 10.73
N THR A 61 0.43 12.01 10.62
CA THR A 61 0.76 10.69 10.07
C THR A 61 0.28 9.58 10.99
N ILE A 62 -0.59 8.73 10.47
CA ILE A 62 -1.10 7.53 11.14
C ILE A 62 -0.16 6.36 10.86
N TYR A 63 0.23 6.17 9.59
CA TYR A 63 1.08 5.06 9.20
C TYR A 63 1.83 5.36 7.90
N THR A 64 3.05 4.83 7.78
CA THR A 64 3.84 4.87 6.55
C THR A 64 4.13 3.44 6.13
N PHE A 65 3.60 3.04 4.98
CA PHE A 65 3.92 1.77 4.36
C PHE A 65 5.27 1.91 3.63
N ASN A 66 6.09 0.88 3.69
CA ASN A 66 7.37 0.74 3.00
C ASN A 66 7.75 -0.69 2.65
N ALA A 67 8.79 -0.86 1.84
CA ALA A 67 9.33 -2.18 1.49
C ALA A 67 9.72 -3.01 2.74
N GLY A 68 10.04 -2.36 3.86
CA GLY A 68 10.38 -3.01 5.12
C GLY A 68 9.19 -3.52 5.94
N ASN A 69 7.97 -2.99 5.72
CA ASN A 69 6.77 -3.38 6.47
C ASN A 69 5.60 -3.87 5.59
N THR A 70 5.86 -4.05 4.29
CA THR A 70 4.91 -4.63 3.33
C THR A 70 5.45 -5.92 2.72
N ALA A 71 4.55 -6.81 2.36
CA ALA A 71 4.81 -8.05 1.66
C ALA A 71 3.85 -8.20 0.48
N ASN A 72 4.20 -9.08 -0.47
CA ASN A 72 3.38 -9.36 -1.66
C ASN A 72 2.99 -8.08 -2.43
N PHE A 73 3.89 -7.10 -2.47
CA PHE A 73 3.65 -5.88 -3.21
C PHE A 73 3.62 -6.18 -4.71
N GLU A 74 2.53 -5.80 -5.38
CA GLU A 74 2.30 -6.01 -6.80
C GLU A 74 1.71 -4.74 -7.42
N THR A 75 2.14 -4.43 -8.64
CA THR A 75 1.46 -3.49 -9.51
C THR A 75 1.17 -4.16 -10.85
N LYS A 76 -0.03 -3.97 -11.38
CA LYS A 76 -0.43 -4.53 -12.69
C LYS A 76 -1.46 -3.66 -13.40
N ALA A 77 -1.39 -3.65 -14.72
CA ALA A 77 -2.47 -3.13 -15.55
C ALA A 77 -3.50 -4.25 -15.80
N THR A 78 -4.77 -3.92 -15.63
CA THR A 78 -5.91 -4.81 -15.92
C THR A 78 -6.87 -4.12 -16.89
N THR A 79 -7.93 -4.82 -17.31
CA THR A 79 -9.01 -4.23 -18.11
C THR A 79 -9.78 -3.15 -17.35
N ASP A 80 -9.75 -3.18 -16.02
CA ASP A 80 -10.51 -2.26 -15.16
C ASP A 80 -9.70 -1.04 -14.74
N GLY A 81 -8.38 -1.08 -14.89
CA GLY A 81 -7.48 -0.01 -14.45
C GLY A 81 -6.08 -0.48 -14.08
N PHE A 82 -5.32 0.42 -13.47
CA PHE A 82 -4.06 0.08 -12.82
C PHE A 82 -4.33 -0.33 -11.38
N VAL A 83 -3.83 -1.50 -10.99
CA VAL A 83 -4.01 -2.08 -9.66
C VAL A 83 -2.68 -2.09 -8.92
N LEU A 84 -2.70 -1.64 -7.67
CA LEU A 84 -1.63 -1.78 -6.70
C LEU A 84 -2.15 -2.57 -5.51
N SER A 85 -1.42 -3.59 -5.07
CA SER A 85 -1.79 -4.38 -3.90
C SER A 85 -0.60 -4.74 -3.04
N PHE A 86 -0.83 -4.89 -1.74
CA PHE A 86 0.17 -5.35 -0.78
C PHE A 86 -0.48 -5.85 0.50
N TYR A 87 0.26 -6.63 1.28
CA TYR A 87 -0.10 -7.00 2.64
C TYR A 87 0.79 -6.25 3.63
N CYS A 88 0.21 -5.73 4.71
CA CYS A 88 0.98 -5.12 5.80
C CYS A 88 0.74 -5.90 7.09
N LYS A 89 1.81 -6.56 7.56
CA LYS A 89 1.77 -7.44 8.73
C LYS A 89 1.44 -6.69 10.02
N ASP A 90 1.94 -5.48 10.18
CA ASP A 90 1.69 -4.67 11.39
C ASP A 90 0.20 -4.31 11.54
N THR A 91 -0.51 -4.24 10.40
CA THR A 91 -1.94 -3.96 10.37
C THR A 91 -2.80 -5.20 10.16
N GLU A 92 -2.21 -6.39 9.96
CA GLU A 92 -2.92 -7.64 9.67
C GLU A 92 -4.00 -7.47 8.58
N ARG A 93 -3.63 -6.79 7.48
CA ARG A 93 -4.54 -6.40 6.38
C ARG A 93 -3.86 -6.52 5.02
N ALA A 94 -4.61 -7.01 4.04
CA ALA A 94 -4.32 -6.85 2.63
C ALA A 94 -5.02 -5.60 2.08
N TYR A 95 -4.31 -4.84 1.25
CA TYR A 95 -4.80 -3.61 0.63
C TYR A 95 -4.73 -3.76 -0.88
N GLN A 96 -5.76 -3.26 -1.56
CA GLN A 96 -5.80 -3.14 -3.01
C GLN A 96 -6.37 -1.79 -3.40
N PHE A 97 -5.66 -1.08 -4.27
CA PHE A 97 -6.07 0.18 -4.87
C PHE A 97 -6.18 0.01 -6.37
N THR A 98 -7.30 0.43 -6.95
CA THR A 98 -7.52 0.40 -8.40
C THR A 98 -7.79 1.81 -8.90
N LYS A 99 -6.91 2.31 -9.77
CA LYS A 99 -7.10 3.54 -10.55
C LYS A 99 -7.83 3.19 -11.84
N PRO A 100 -9.12 3.53 -11.97
CA PRO A 100 -9.89 3.18 -13.15
C PRO A 100 -9.35 3.87 -14.41
N LEU A 101 -9.65 3.32 -15.59
CA LEU A 101 -9.29 3.93 -16.89
C LEU A 101 -10.17 5.15 -17.25
N THR A 102 -11.13 5.52 -16.40
CA THR A 102 -12.04 6.64 -16.61
C THR A 102 -11.34 7.98 -16.44
N LEU A 103 -11.94 9.07 -16.94
CA LEU A 103 -11.49 10.44 -16.64
C LEU A 103 -11.69 10.83 -15.16
N ASP A 104 -12.46 10.06 -14.40
CA ASP A 104 -12.56 10.20 -12.96
C ASP A 104 -11.22 9.82 -12.30
N ALA A 105 -10.69 10.73 -11.48
CA ALA A 105 -9.44 10.56 -10.76
C ALA A 105 -9.59 9.72 -9.48
N ASN A 106 -10.81 9.33 -9.09
CA ASN A 106 -11.06 8.55 -7.88
C ASN A 106 -10.39 7.17 -7.89
N LEU A 107 -10.05 6.67 -6.70
CA LEU A 107 -9.50 5.33 -6.50
C LEU A 107 -10.57 4.42 -5.90
N LYS A 108 -10.66 3.19 -6.40
CA LYS A 108 -11.36 2.13 -5.67
C LYS A 108 -10.38 1.52 -4.67
N MET A 109 -10.79 1.42 -3.42
CA MET A 109 -10.00 0.83 -2.35
C MET A 109 -10.73 -0.38 -1.78
N PHE A 110 -9.99 -1.47 -1.65
CA PHE A 110 -10.41 -2.69 -1.01
C PHE A 110 -9.40 -3.04 0.09
N ILE A 111 -9.89 -3.33 1.29
CA ILE A 111 -9.09 -3.78 2.43
C ILE A 111 -9.72 -5.05 2.99
N ASP A 112 -8.91 -6.11 3.05
CA ASP A 112 -9.27 -7.42 3.59
C ASP A 112 -8.48 -7.62 4.91
N PRO A 113 -9.13 -7.50 6.08
CA PRO A 113 -8.49 -7.66 7.39
C PRO A 113 -8.54 -9.11 7.88
N ASP A 114 -7.42 -9.64 8.36
CA ASP A 114 -7.33 -11.04 8.82
C ASP A 114 -8.18 -11.35 10.07
N TRP A 115 -8.60 -10.31 10.80
CA TRP A 115 -9.28 -10.41 12.09
C TRP A 115 -10.81 -10.29 12.01
N THR A 116 -11.39 -10.08 10.83
CA THR A 116 -12.84 -10.03 10.61
C THR A 116 -13.22 -10.71 9.30
N THR A 117 -14.50 -11.02 9.11
CA THR A 117 -15.04 -11.49 7.81
C THR A 117 -15.66 -10.35 6.99
N GLU A 118 -15.61 -9.12 7.51
CA GLU A 118 -16.12 -7.93 6.82
C GLU A 118 -14.99 -7.20 6.10
N ASP A 119 -15.05 -7.23 4.77
CA ASP A 119 -14.17 -6.45 3.92
C ASP A 119 -14.57 -4.97 3.91
N TYR A 120 -13.59 -4.10 3.70
CA TYR A 120 -13.85 -2.68 3.47
C TYR A 120 -13.66 -2.34 1.99
N ASN A 121 -14.74 -1.93 1.32
CA ASN A 121 -14.74 -1.61 -0.11
C ASN A 121 -15.40 -0.26 -0.38
N VAL A 122 -14.61 0.71 -0.84
CA VAL A 122 -15.05 2.10 -1.04
C VAL A 122 -14.39 2.74 -2.24
N THR A 123 -14.98 3.85 -2.71
CA THR A 123 -14.32 4.76 -3.65
C THR A 123 -13.84 5.99 -2.89
N ILE A 124 -12.53 6.25 -2.91
CA ILE A 124 -11.89 7.38 -2.25
C ILE A 124 -11.63 8.50 -3.25
N THR A 125 -11.78 9.74 -2.80
CA THR A 125 -11.87 10.90 -3.69
C THR A 125 -10.52 11.56 -3.88
N TYR A 126 -10.11 11.80 -5.13
CA TYR A 126 -8.85 12.49 -5.41
C TYR A 126 -8.84 13.90 -4.81
N GLN A 127 -7.79 14.22 -4.08
CA GLN A 127 -7.53 15.54 -3.55
C GLN A 127 -6.60 16.26 -4.52
N THR A 128 -7.14 17.25 -5.24
CA THR A 128 -6.27 18.21 -5.91
C THR A 128 -5.47 18.94 -4.84
N ALA A 129 -4.14 18.98 -4.97
CA ALA A 129 -3.31 19.85 -4.14
C ALA A 129 -3.98 21.23 -4.09
N ALA A 130 -4.33 21.68 -2.88
CA ALA A 130 -4.99 22.97 -2.71
C ALA A 130 -4.15 24.02 -3.46
N ALA A 131 -4.78 24.67 -4.44
CA ALA A 131 -4.15 25.78 -5.14
C ALA A 131 -3.90 26.90 -4.13
N GLY A 132 -2.67 26.99 -3.63
CA GLY A 132 -2.14 28.16 -2.93
C GLY A 132 -2.63 28.36 -1.49
N LEU A 133 -1.73 28.15 -0.55
CA LEU A 133 -1.36 29.25 0.34
C LEU A 133 0.08 29.62 -0.04
N LEU A 134 0.19 30.75 -0.75
CA LEU A 134 1.41 31.52 -0.95
C LEU A 134 1.99 31.96 0.40
#